data_AF-A0A7S3HMI1-F1
#
_entry.id   AF-A0A7S3HMI1-F1
#
_cell.length_a   1.000
_cell.length_b   1.000
_cell.length_c   1.000
_cell.angle_alpha   90.00
_cell.angle_beta   90.00
_cell.angle_gamma   90.00
#
_symmetry.space_group_name_H-M   'P 1'
#
loop_
_entity.id
_entity.type
_entity.pdbx_description
1 polymer ?
#
loop_
_entity_poly.entity_id
_entity_poly.type
_entity_poly.pdbx_seq_one_letter_code
_entity_poly.pdbx_strand_id
1 'polypeptide(L)'
;MSNFEQKEYMEIDGVKVSRKRTIVETDTHKRKEVAHEYVSHLPATSELPVVEKYMPGLLSGAIFCGHLVTDMDSIAGSIGAAELYGGTCARASEVNSETRFCLEHWGVEQPAPIEELLVSMPDAGVCLVDHQQTSQLNKAIKVERIVGVIDHHALQNSTIVTDMPIYIDIRPWGSMSTIIAHTFLTM
;
A
#
# COMPACT_ATOMS: atom_id res chain seq x y z
N MET A 1 19.09 -28.15 -28.84
CA MET A 1 19.34 -27.86 -27.42
C MET A 1 19.84 -26.43 -27.33
N SER A 2 19.07 -25.50 -26.76
CA SER A 2 19.53 -24.12 -26.60
C SER A 2 20.71 -24.09 -25.63
N ASN A 3 21.78 -23.40 -25.98
CA ASN A 3 22.96 -23.28 -25.14
C ASN A 3 22.63 -22.46 -23.88
N PHE A 4 22.32 -23.15 -22.76
CA PHE A 4 21.91 -22.53 -21.50
C PHE A 4 22.99 -21.66 -20.84
N GLU A 5 24.23 -21.74 -21.31
CA GLU A 5 25.35 -20.97 -20.74
C GLU A 5 25.32 -19.48 -21.13
N GLN A 6 24.61 -19.13 -22.21
CA GLN A 6 24.58 -17.76 -22.73
C GLN A 6 23.20 -17.11 -22.62
N LYS A 7 23.22 -15.82 -22.28
CA LYS A 7 22.07 -14.91 -22.37
C LYS A 7 22.31 -14.01 -23.55
N GLU A 8 21.48 -14.21 -24.58
CA GLU A 8 21.43 -13.33 -25.74
C GLU A 8 20.54 -12.12 -25.40
N TYR A 9 21.00 -10.94 -25.79
CA TYR A 9 20.26 -9.70 -25.72
C TYR A 9 19.76 -9.33 -27.12
N MET A 10 18.89 -8.33 -27.20
CA MET A 10 18.36 -7.83 -28.47
C MET A 10 19.51 -7.40 -29.40
N GLU A 11 19.32 -7.65 -30.69
CA GLU A 11 20.20 -7.16 -31.74
C GLU A 11 19.96 -5.66 -31.92
N ILE A 12 21.02 -4.86 -31.78
CA ILE A 12 20.98 -3.41 -31.99
C ILE A 12 21.93 -3.12 -33.15
N ASP A 13 21.41 -2.54 -34.23
CA ASP A 13 22.17 -2.14 -35.42
C ASP A 13 23.04 -3.26 -36.03
N GLY A 14 22.53 -4.50 -36.05
CA GLY A 14 23.23 -5.67 -36.60
C GLY A 14 24.29 -6.29 -35.68
N VAL A 15 24.44 -5.77 -34.45
CA VAL A 15 25.38 -6.29 -33.45
C VAL A 15 24.64 -7.19 -32.47
N LYS A 16 24.98 -8.48 -32.50
CA LYS A 16 24.44 -9.47 -31.56
C LYS A 16 25.19 -9.39 -30.23
N VAL A 17 24.54 -8.86 -29.20
CA VAL A 17 25.09 -8.79 -27.84
C VAL A 17 24.72 -10.06 -27.08
N SER A 18 25.72 -10.77 -26.55
CA SER A 18 25.51 -11.91 -25.66
C SER A 18 26.48 -11.87 -24.49
N ARG A 19 26.09 -12.49 -23.36
CA ARG A 19 26.99 -12.71 -22.23
C ARG A 19 26.80 -14.11 -21.64
N LYS A 20 27.80 -14.58 -20.88
CA LYS A 20 27.62 -15.75 -20.02
C LYS A 20 26.60 -15.46 -18.92
N ARG A 21 25.70 -16.41 -18.67
CA ARG A 21 24.76 -16.33 -17.54
C ARG A 21 25.53 -16.37 -16.22
N THR A 22 25.00 -15.67 -15.21
CA THR A 22 25.55 -15.77 -13.86
C THR A 22 25.23 -17.14 -13.25
N ILE A 23 25.90 -17.47 -12.15
CA ILE A 23 25.60 -18.69 -11.37
C ILE A 23 24.13 -18.70 -10.93
N VAL A 24 23.62 -17.56 -10.44
CA VAL A 24 22.21 -17.42 -10.00
C VAL A 24 21.24 -17.60 -11.15
N GLU A 25 21.49 -17.00 -12.32
CA GLU A 25 20.63 -17.17 -13.50
C GLU A 25 20.59 -18.63 -13.96
N THR A 26 21.75 -19.30 -13.94
CA THR A 26 21.85 -20.71 -14.31
C THR A 26 21.09 -21.61 -13.34
N ASP A 27 21.24 -21.38 -12.02
CA ASP A 27 20.53 -22.16 -10.99
C ASP A 27 19.01 -21.91 -11.04
N THR A 28 18.60 -20.68 -11.33
CA THR A 28 17.19 -20.33 -11.54
C THR A 28 16.59 -21.10 -12.72
N HIS A 29 17.30 -21.20 -13.85
CA HIS A 29 16.82 -21.98 -15.00
C HIS A 29 16.79 -23.48 -14.74
N LYS A 30 17.77 -24.03 -14.01
CA LYS A 30 17.74 -25.44 -13.59
C LYS A 30 16.53 -25.75 -12.70
N ARG A 31 16.23 -24.85 -11.76
CA ARG A 31 15.08 -24.98 -10.85
C ARG A 31 13.75 -24.66 -11.53
N LYS A 32 13.76 -23.91 -12.63
CA LYS A 32 12.57 -23.60 -13.43
C LYS A 32 11.93 -24.86 -14.01
N GLU A 33 12.71 -25.83 -14.46
CA GLU A 33 12.19 -27.12 -14.95
C GLU A 33 11.44 -27.86 -13.85
N VAL A 34 12.04 -27.93 -12.65
CA VAL A 34 11.41 -28.51 -11.45
C VAL A 34 10.14 -27.75 -11.05
N ALA A 35 10.15 -26.41 -11.12
CA ALA A 35 8.97 -25.59 -10.87
C ALA A 35 7.86 -25.84 -11.90
N HIS A 36 8.21 -26.00 -13.18
CA HIS A 36 7.24 -26.35 -14.23
C HIS A 36 6.66 -27.76 -14.03
N GLU A 37 7.46 -28.71 -13.57
CA GLU A 37 7.00 -30.03 -13.18
C GLU A 37 6.00 -29.93 -12.01
N TYR A 38 6.29 -29.19 -10.94
CA TYR A 38 5.33 -28.99 -9.86
C TYR A 38 4.03 -28.32 -10.36
N VAL A 39 4.14 -27.30 -11.21
CA VAL A 39 2.97 -26.62 -11.80
C VAL A 39 2.16 -27.55 -12.70
N SER A 40 2.79 -28.48 -13.42
CA SER A 40 2.05 -29.44 -14.26
C SER A 40 1.28 -30.50 -13.47
N HIS A 41 1.62 -30.68 -12.18
CA HIS A 41 0.87 -31.54 -11.26
C HIS A 41 -0.22 -30.80 -10.49
N LEU A 42 -0.26 -29.46 -10.55
CA LEU A 42 -1.38 -28.70 -10.01
C LEU A 42 -2.61 -28.96 -10.88
N PRO A 43 -3.82 -29.04 -10.29
CA PRO A 43 -5.04 -29.17 -11.05
C PRO A 43 -5.16 -27.99 -12.02
N ALA A 44 -5.33 -28.28 -13.31
CA ALA A 44 -5.61 -27.27 -14.32
C ALA A 44 -7.06 -26.79 -14.13
N THR A 45 -7.26 -25.77 -13.29
CA THR A 45 -8.56 -25.11 -13.17
C THR A 45 -8.69 -24.12 -14.32
N SER A 46 -9.81 -24.19 -15.06
CA SER A 46 -10.18 -23.18 -16.07
C SER A 46 -10.58 -21.84 -15.45
N GLU A 47 -10.74 -21.84 -14.12
CA GLU A 47 -10.98 -20.67 -13.31
C GLU A 47 -9.68 -20.36 -12.58
N LEU A 48 -9.09 -19.20 -12.89
CA LEU A 48 -8.15 -18.59 -11.96
C LEU A 48 -8.88 -18.48 -10.61
N PRO A 49 -8.24 -18.81 -9.47
CA PRO A 49 -8.88 -18.54 -8.20
C PRO A 49 -9.27 -17.06 -8.21
N VAL A 50 -10.56 -16.78 -8.03
CA VAL A 50 -11.00 -15.45 -7.63
C VAL A 50 -10.31 -15.25 -6.29
N VAL A 51 -9.18 -14.56 -6.31
CA VAL A 51 -8.64 -14.00 -5.09
C VAL A 51 -9.65 -12.93 -4.73
N GLU A 52 -10.69 -13.31 -3.97
CA GLU A 52 -11.45 -12.33 -3.20
C GLU A 52 -10.39 -11.54 -2.45
N LYS A 53 -10.12 -10.34 -2.93
CA LYS A 53 -9.13 -9.48 -2.33
C LYS A 53 -9.67 -9.23 -0.93
N TYR A 54 -9.03 -9.84 0.07
CA TYR A 54 -9.48 -9.78 1.45
C TYR A 54 -9.60 -8.31 1.84
N MET A 55 -10.85 -7.83 1.91
CA MET A 55 -11.16 -6.54 2.48
C MET A 55 -11.25 -6.73 3.98
N PRO A 56 -10.29 -6.19 4.75
CA PRO A 56 -10.32 -6.33 6.19
C PRO A 56 -11.59 -5.66 6.73
N GLY A 57 -12.57 -6.45 7.17
CA GLY A 57 -13.76 -5.93 7.86
C GLY A 57 -13.40 -5.09 9.09
N LEU A 58 -12.18 -5.26 9.62
CA LEU A 58 -11.58 -4.44 10.67
C LEU A 58 -11.46 -2.95 10.31
N LEU A 59 -11.37 -2.60 9.02
CA LEU A 59 -11.26 -1.20 8.57
C LEU A 59 -12.62 -0.53 8.32
N SER A 60 -13.70 -1.30 8.27
CA SER A 60 -15.05 -0.74 8.13
C SER A 60 -15.39 0.11 9.35
N GLY A 61 -15.84 1.35 9.12
CA GLY A 61 -16.15 2.32 10.17
C GLY A 61 -14.93 2.93 10.87
N ALA A 62 -13.72 2.65 10.40
CA ALA A 62 -12.50 3.27 10.93
C ALA A 62 -12.37 4.74 10.49
N ILE A 63 -11.58 5.49 11.23
CA ILE A 63 -11.14 6.83 10.84
C ILE A 63 -9.78 6.71 10.13
N PHE A 64 -9.67 7.21 8.91
CA PHE A 64 -8.44 7.22 8.12
C PHE A 64 -7.72 8.55 8.31
N CYS A 65 -6.46 8.52 8.75
CA CYS A 65 -5.73 9.76 9.06
C CYS A 65 -4.28 9.68 8.58
N GLY A 66 -3.85 10.71 7.85
CA GLY A 66 -2.48 10.91 7.41
C GLY A 66 -1.55 11.39 8.52
N HIS A 67 -0.30 11.71 8.17
CA HIS A 67 0.69 12.19 9.14
C HIS A 67 0.47 13.64 9.59
N LEU A 68 1.01 13.98 10.76
CA LEU A 68 0.87 15.28 11.42
C LEU A 68 1.27 16.47 10.54
N VAL A 69 2.35 16.38 9.77
CA VAL A 69 2.72 17.44 8.82
C VAL A 69 2.00 17.18 7.50
N THR A 70 0.67 17.25 7.54
CA THR A 70 -0.22 16.79 6.46
C THR A 70 0.13 17.40 5.11
N ASP A 71 0.24 16.53 4.11
CA ASP A 71 0.42 16.88 2.71
C ASP A 71 -0.74 16.35 1.83
N MET A 72 -0.58 16.42 0.52
CA MET A 72 -1.61 15.99 -0.42
C MET A 72 -1.82 14.47 -0.40
N ASP A 73 -0.77 13.66 -0.25
CA ASP A 73 -0.92 12.19 -0.27
C ASP A 73 -1.65 11.71 0.98
N SER A 74 -1.32 12.28 2.13
CA SER A 74 -2.04 12.08 3.38
C SER A 74 -3.55 12.40 3.30
N ILE A 75 -3.93 13.51 2.65
CA ILE A 75 -5.35 13.90 2.52
C ILE A 75 -6.07 13.09 1.45
N ALA A 76 -5.53 13.00 0.23
CA ALA A 76 -6.15 12.21 -0.84
C ALA A 76 -6.25 10.73 -0.47
N GLY A 77 -5.19 10.19 0.12
CA GLY A 77 -5.12 8.83 0.61
C GLY A 77 -6.18 8.55 1.68
N SER A 78 -6.37 9.47 2.64
CA SER A 78 -7.42 9.35 3.66
C SER A 78 -8.82 9.37 3.06
N ILE A 79 -9.11 10.29 2.13
CA ILE A 79 -10.40 10.37 1.43
C ILE A 79 -10.67 9.10 0.63
N GLY A 80 -9.71 8.67 -0.18
CA GLY A 80 -9.84 7.47 -1.00
C GLY A 80 -9.96 6.19 -0.16
N ALA A 81 -9.22 6.09 0.95
CA ALA A 81 -9.32 4.95 1.85
C ALA A 81 -10.67 4.91 2.58
N ALA A 82 -11.19 6.06 3.03
CA ALA A 82 -12.51 6.13 3.64
C ALA A 82 -13.62 5.65 2.70
N GLU A 83 -13.56 6.03 1.42
CA GLU A 83 -14.48 5.54 0.39
C GLU A 83 -14.30 4.04 0.13
N LEU A 84 -13.06 3.58 -0.06
CA LEU A 84 -12.75 2.18 -0.41
C LEU A 84 -13.14 1.19 0.70
N TYR A 85 -12.85 1.53 1.95
CA TYR A 85 -13.03 0.63 3.09
C TYR A 85 -14.29 0.91 3.91
N GLY A 86 -15.07 1.94 3.56
CA GLY A 86 -16.33 2.30 4.23
C GLY A 86 -16.12 2.87 5.63
N GLY A 87 -15.41 4.00 5.74
CA GLY A 87 -15.14 4.70 6.99
C GLY A 87 -15.21 6.22 6.87
N THR A 88 -14.43 6.95 7.67
CA THR A 88 -14.42 8.43 7.68
C THR A 88 -13.01 8.97 7.48
N CYS A 89 -12.85 9.98 6.63
CA CYS A 89 -11.57 10.63 6.43
C CYS A 89 -11.34 11.74 7.47
N ALA A 90 -10.08 11.95 7.85
CA ALA A 90 -9.66 12.95 8.82
C ALA A 90 -8.33 13.58 8.42
N ARG A 91 -8.10 14.80 8.87
CA ARG A 91 -6.78 15.46 8.79
C ARG A 91 -6.11 15.49 10.15
N ALA A 92 -4.80 15.27 10.16
CA ALA A 92 -3.99 15.33 11.37
C ALA A 92 -3.60 16.76 11.77
N SER A 93 -3.60 17.70 10.83
CA SER A 93 -3.37 19.13 11.07
C SER A 93 -4.00 20.00 9.99
N GLU A 94 -3.67 21.29 9.96
CA GLU A 94 -4.11 22.20 8.89
C GLU A 94 -3.42 21.87 7.57
N VAL A 95 -4.19 21.92 6.48
CA VAL A 95 -3.69 21.62 5.14
C VAL A 95 -2.82 22.75 4.60
N ASN A 96 -1.77 22.39 3.86
CA ASN A 96 -0.91 23.34 3.18
C ASN A 96 -1.61 23.98 1.95
N SER A 97 -0.94 24.92 1.27
CA SER A 97 -1.51 25.64 0.13
C SER A 97 -1.74 24.76 -1.11
N GLU A 98 -0.89 23.76 -1.35
CA GLU A 98 -1.05 22.80 -2.46
C GLU A 98 -2.30 21.95 -2.23
N THR A 99 -2.41 21.34 -1.05
CA THR A 99 -3.57 20.54 -0.67
C THR A 99 -4.86 21.35 -0.71
N ARG A 100 -4.85 22.60 -0.22
CA ARG A 100 -5.99 23.51 -0.31
C ARG A 100 -6.40 23.75 -1.76
N PHE A 101 -5.44 24.08 -2.63
CA PHE A 101 -5.70 24.29 -4.06
C PHE A 101 -6.35 23.06 -4.68
N CYS A 102 -5.84 21.86 -4.40
CA CYS A 102 -6.40 20.60 -4.88
C CYS A 102 -7.85 20.41 -4.43
N LEU A 103 -8.13 20.54 -3.14
CA LEU A 103 -9.49 20.39 -2.59
C LEU A 103 -10.47 21.37 -3.25
N GLU A 104 -10.09 22.64 -3.37
CA GLU A 104 -10.90 23.67 -4.03
C GLU A 104 -11.11 23.37 -5.52
N HIS A 105 -10.06 22.93 -6.22
CA HIS A 105 -10.11 22.60 -7.65
C HIS A 105 -11.09 21.46 -7.95
N TRP A 106 -11.12 20.43 -7.10
CA TRP A 106 -12.02 19.28 -7.26
C TRP A 106 -13.35 19.40 -6.50
N GLY A 107 -13.58 20.52 -5.81
CA GLY A 107 -14.82 20.75 -5.05
C GLY A 107 -15.01 19.79 -3.89
N VAL A 108 -13.92 19.30 -3.29
CA VAL A 108 -13.93 18.36 -2.18
C VAL A 108 -13.84 19.13 -0.87
N GLU A 109 -14.72 18.83 0.07
CA GLU A 109 -14.69 19.44 1.40
C GLU A 109 -13.40 19.05 2.15
N GLN A 110 -12.81 20.00 2.85
CA GLN A 110 -11.64 19.74 3.68
C GLN A 110 -12.05 18.77 4.82
N PRO A 111 -11.34 17.65 5.02
CA PRO A 111 -11.65 16.70 6.10
C PRO A 111 -11.65 17.36 7.48
N ALA A 112 -12.50 16.86 8.38
CA ALA A 112 -12.53 17.31 9.76
C ALA A 112 -11.23 16.97 10.50
N PRO A 113 -10.82 17.77 11.51
CA PRO A 113 -9.71 17.39 12.39
C PRO A 113 -9.96 16.03 13.05
N ILE A 114 -8.92 15.22 13.16
CA ILE A 114 -8.99 13.91 13.83
C ILE A 114 -9.46 14.04 15.28
N GLU A 115 -9.10 15.11 15.98
CA GLU A 115 -9.50 15.36 17.36
C GLU A 115 -11.03 15.42 17.54
N GLU A 116 -11.73 16.06 16.60
CA GLU A 116 -13.19 16.16 16.62
C GLU A 116 -13.84 14.80 16.38
N LEU A 117 -13.33 14.04 15.40
CA LEU A 117 -13.85 12.72 15.07
C LEU A 117 -13.61 11.70 16.18
N LEU A 118 -12.47 11.76 16.86
CA LEU A 118 -12.19 10.88 18.00
C LEU A 118 -13.15 11.12 19.18
N VAL A 119 -13.71 12.33 19.29
CA VAL A 119 -14.75 12.68 20.29
C VAL A 119 -16.13 12.21 19.84
N SER A 120 -16.52 12.45 18.58
CA SER A 120 -17.83 12.05 18.07
C SER A 120 -17.96 10.55 17.80
N MET A 121 -16.84 9.86 17.59
CA MET A 121 -16.75 8.42 17.29
C MET A 121 -15.80 7.73 18.28
N PRO A 122 -16.17 7.60 19.56
CA PRO A 122 -15.27 7.09 20.61
C PRO A 122 -14.84 5.64 20.39
N ASP A 123 -15.68 4.83 19.73
CA ASP A 123 -15.45 3.40 19.50
C ASP A 123 -14.75 3.11 18.16
N ALA A 124 -14.55 4.12 17.30
CA ALA A 124 -13.94 3.91 15.99
C ALA A 124 -12.43 3.64 16.12
N GLY A 125 -11.95 2.63 15.40
CA GLY A 125 -10.52 2.42 15.19
C GLY A 125 -9.91 3.52 14.30
N VAL A 126 -8.59 3.68 14.35
CA VAL A 126 -7.85 4.58 13.48
C VAL A 126 -6.98 3.76 12.52
N CYS A 127 -7.12 4.00 11.23
CA CYS A 127 -6.18 3.50 10.23
C CYS A 127 -5.22 4.63 9.86
N LEU A 128 -3.93 4.42 10.11
CA LEU A 128 -2.91 5.35 9.64
C LEU A 128 -2.76 5.18 8.13
N VAL A 129 -2.78 6.29 7.41
CA VAL A 129 -2.42 6.32 5.99
C VAL A 129 -1.13 7.11 5.85
N ASP A 130 -0.27 6.69 4.93
CA ASP A 130 0.92 7.46 4.52
C ASP A 130 1.99 7.65 5.63
N HIS A 131 1.85 6.93 6.74
CA HIS A 131 2.87 6.87 7.79
C HIS A 131 2.61 5.73 8.79
N GLN A 132 3.65 5.43 9.57
CA GLN A 132 3.54 4.61 10.78
C GLN A 132 4.47 5.06 11.93
N GLN A 133 5.23 6.15 11.75
CA GLN A 133 6.17 6.59 12.77
C GLN A 133 5.42 7.32 13.89
N THR A 134 5.72 6.98 15.13
CA THR A 134 5.14 7.62 16.32
C THR A 134 5.39 9.13 16.37
N SER A 135 6.51 9.61 15.82
CA SER A 135 6.85 11.04 15.71
C SER A 135 5.95 11.82 14.74
N GLN A 136 5.25 11.12 13.85
CA GLN A 136 4.35 11.68 12.85
C GLN A 136 2.88 11.60 13.27
N LEU A 137 2.56 11.01 14.44
CA LEU A 137 1.18 10.92 14.92
C LEU A 137 0.64 12.26 15.40
N ASN A 138 -0.65 12.49 15.16
CA ASN A 138 -1.39 13.48 15.92
C ASN A 138 -1.48 13.03 17.39
N LYS A 139 -1.27 13.98 18.33
CA LYS A 139 -1.21 13.70 19.78
C LYS A 139 -2.50 13.11 20.35
N ALA A 140 -3.65 13.32 19.71
CA ALA A 140 -4.92 12.75 20.14
C ALA A 140 -5.05 11.27 19.76
N ILE A 141 -4.30 10.80 18.75
CA ILE A 141 -4.30 9.40 18.34
C ILE A 141 -3.48 8.59 19.35
N LYS A 142 -4.17 7.74 20.11
CA LYS A 142 -3.52 6.77 20.99
C LYS A 142 -3.21 5.50 20.21
N VAL A 143 -2.05 4.90 20.42
CA VAL A 143 -1.57 3.75 19.65
C VAL A 143 -2.51 2.55 19.78
N GLU A 144 -3.19 2.41 20.92
CA GLU A 144 -4.15 1.33 21.18
C GLU A 144 -5.43 1.45 20.34
N ARG A 145 -5.70 2.62 19.75
CA ARG A 145 -6.81 2.81 18.79
C ARG A 145 -6.44 2.43 17.36
N ILE A 146 -5.16 2.16 17.07
CA ILE A 146 -4.73 1.87 15.71
C ILE A 146 -5.18 0.46 15.31
N VAL A 147 -5.92 0.38 14.21
CA VAL A 147 -6.45 -0.88 13.65
C VAL A 147 -5.86 -1.20 12.28
N GLY A 148 -5.15 -0.26 11.67
CA GLY A 148 -4.40 -0.53 10.45
C GLY A 148 -3.40 0.54 10.04
N VAL A 149 -2.55 0.17 9.09
CA VAL A 149 -1.56 1.01 8.41
C VAL A 149 -1.61 0.73 6.92
N ILE A 150 -1.72 1.78 6.11
CA ILE A 150 -1.54 1.72 4.65
C ILE A 150 -0.48 2.75 4.28
N ASP A 151 0.72 2.31 3.92
CA ASP A 151 1.89 3.17 3.82
C ASP A 151 2.81 2.78 2.65
N HIS A 152 3.68 3.70 2.26
CA HIS A 152 4.72 3.46 1.26
C HIS A 152 6.12 3.81 1.76
N HIS A 153 6.23 4.36 2.97
CA HIS A 153 7.49 4.70 3.62
C HIS A 153 8.21 3.47 4.20
N ALA A 154 9.49 3.68 4.53
CA ALA A 154 10.28 2.67 5.22
C ALA A 154 9.87 2.54 6.69
N LEU A 155 9.83 1.31 7.19
CA LEU A 155 9.79 1.02 8.62
C LEU A 155 11.12 1.43 9.26
N GLN A 156 11.06 2.17 10.37
CA GLN A 156 12.24 2.64 11.09
C GLN A 156 12.12 2.37 12.60
N ASN A 157 13.08 2.85 13.38
CA ASN A 157 13.19 2.54 14.81
C ASN A 157 12.01 3.05 15.67
N SER A 158 11.24 4.03 15.18
CA SER A 158 10.13 4.64 15.92
C SER A 158 8.75 4.30 15.35
N THR A 159 8.66 3.18 14.63
CA THR A 159 7.40 2.59 14.15
C THR A 159 6.48 2.31 15.34
N ILE A 160 5.18 2.51 15.17
CA ILE A 160 4.17 2.13 16.16
C ILE A 160 4.33 0.67 16.61
N VAL A 161 4.06 0.41 17.88
CA VAL A 161 4.07 -0.93 18.47
C VAL A 161 2.68 -1.18 19.04
N THR A 162 2.00 -2.21 18.55
CA THR A 162 0.62 -2.54 18.98
C THR A 162 0.60 -3.86 19.74
N ASP A 163 -0.28 -3.94 20.75
CA ASP A 163 -0.44 -5.17 21.54
C ASP A 163 -1.27 -6.24 20.82
N MET A 164 -2.11 -5.81 19.86
CA MET A 164 -2.97 -6.67 19.06
C MET A 164 -2.56 -6.63 17.58
N PRO A 165 -2.82 -7.70 16.80
CA PRO A 165 -2.65 -7.66 15.35
C PRO A 165 -3.51 -6.57 14.71
N ILE A 166 -2.92 -5.85 13.75
CA ILE A 166 -3.58 -4.81 12.95
C ILE A 166 -3.43 -5.12 11.46
N TYR A 167 -4.24 -4.48 10.62
CA TYR A 167 -4.06 -4.57 9.17
C TYR A 167 -2.82 -3.77 8.73
N ILE A 168 -1.98 -4.33 7.86
CA ILE A 168 -0.81 -3.62 7.32
C ILE A 168 -0.72 -3.89 5.81
N ASP A 169 -0.80 -2.83 5.00
CA ASP A 169 -0.44 -2.85 3.57
C ASP A 169 0.66 -1.82 3.32
N ILE A 170 1.90 -2.30 3.14
CA ILE A 170 3.05 -1.46 2.83
C ILE A 170 3.61 -1.85 1.48
N ARG A 171 3.66 -0.90 0.55
CA ARG A 171 4.19 -1.13 -0.80
C ARG A 171 5.25 -0.09 -1.12
N PRO A 172 6.42 -0.48 -1.67
CA PRO A 172 7.48 0.46 -2.03
C PRO A 172 7.13 1.20 -3.33
N TRP A 173 6.01 1.92 -3.33
CA TRP A 173 5.44 2.64 -4.46
C TRP A 173 5.60 4.15 -4.26
N GLY A 174 5.36 4.92 -5.32
CA GLY A 174 5.63 6.36 -5.31
C GLY A 174 4.70 7.18 -4.40
N SER A 175 3.54 6.65 -4.01
CA SER A 175 2.57 7.29 -3.12
C SER A 175 1.65 6.25 -2.47
N MET A 176 1.14 6.58 -1.29
CA MET A 176 0.07 5.83 -0.63
C MET A 176 -1.22 5.87 -1.48
N SER A 177 -1.55 7.01 -2.09
CA SER A 177 -2.71 7.14 -2.98
C SER A 177 -2.66 6.16 -4.16
N THR A 178 -1.47 5.79 -4.66
CA THR A 178 -1.34 4.75 -5.70
C THR A 178 -1.75 3.37 -5.17
N ILE A 179 -1.47 3.05 -3.90
CA ILE A 179 -1.89 1.79 -3.25
C ILE A 179 -3.41 1.73 -3.19
N ILE A 180 -4.05 2.82 -2.78
CA ILE A 180 -5.52 2.95 -2.72
C ILE A 180 -6.13 2.83 -4.12
N ALA A 181 -5.67 3.62 -5.08
CA ALA A 181 -6.19 3.61 -6.44
C ALA A 181 -6.06 2.23 -7.10
N HIS A 182 -4.89 1.61 -6.98
CA HIS A 182 -4.70 0.25 -7.47
C HIS A 182 -5.67 -0.73 -6.80
N THR A 183 -5.87 -0.61 -5.48
CA THR A 183 -6.76 -1.51 -4.75
C THR A 183 -8.20 -1.33 -5.20
N PHE A 184 -8.67 -0.09 -5.34
CA PHE A 184 -9.99 0.23 -5.88
C PHE A 184 -10.23 -0.37 -7.27
N LEU A 185 -9.22 -0.33 -8.16
CA LEU A 185 -9.31 -0.81 -9.54
C LEU A 185 -9.17 -2.33 -9.71
N THR A 186 -8.70 -3.03 -8.69
CA THR A 186 -8.41 -4.48 -8.77
C THR A 186 -9.21 -5.30 -7.75
N MET A 187 -10.19 -4.67 -7.13
CA MET A 187 -11.27 -5.36 -6.42
C MET A 187 -12.34 -5.86 -7.38
#